data_AF-A0A8R1TNH1-F1
#
_entry.id   AF-A0A8R1TNH1-F1
#
_cell.length_a   1.000
_cell.length_b   1.000
_cell.length_c   1.000
_cell.angle_alpha   90.00
_cell.angle_beta   90.00
_cell.angle_gamma   90.00
#
_symmetry.space_group_name_H-M   'P 1'
#
loop_
_entity.id
_entity.type
_entity.pdbx_description
1 polymer ?
#
loop_
_entity_poly.entity_id
_entity_poly.type
_entity_poly.pdbx_seq_one_letter_code
_entity_poly.pdbx_strand_id
1 'polypeptide(L)'
;MNDTFNLNGSNYFNGTGNSDVPICAGPGLYCPRLYAAKRLIVYIATIGNFVVIPFILYLIFAKVKDSFLKYFTLNLMFTCITSAIASFTVDIITAPLFSSRLFEYGPDAGDQELSRNLDVSKKINLIHPLRFYGIDTSTVYILSNGGIGIDSNTRTYRQNVLPSDLKLIAIFWNRNDLRNGGYVYFREITEGRILERGQSEIRYQYDETVKVKSCLLVTWDKMQPVGAAPLPEDNTNTFQIALFLTDNGTFANFIYKNIGWTQGAEAGFNKGDKKEFFALPTSGTANIMYLEEYGNTGIPGEWMFKFGDKKVERCKSGIKGDTCDEECSPGEWGPDCALCCHCASGTCSGVTGECTDGKCANCWTGLPTCQQIIISYLLYMKPMFYANKFVKKSQIPYYAVLHISILLWGSFTTAMFYRSRNFVPHYLTHITLFIALFTVALMGAIKIKTYKPLGVDAIQVAKLRQKRLYSFVIYTYSTEVITLPMFVHTCTRTICIFVGCKYGIAASNFKQMLFTAIYFSFQMRIIFIALITILALEPFRRATFSLFTRKKWIAEVKSIQTLK
;
A
#
# COMPACT_ATOMS: atom_id res chain seq x y z
N MET A 1 -30.58 -56.45 6.51
CA MET A 1 -29.63 -56.90 5.47
C MET A 1 -30.18 -56.41 4.14
N ASN A 2 -29.30 -55.96 3.26
CA ASN A 2 -29.51 -55.10 2.08
C ASN A 2 -29.55 -53.60 2.43
N ASP A 3 -28.79 -52.72 1.81
CA ASP A 3 -27.65 -52.87 0.91
C ASP A 3 -26.84 -51.57 0.94
N THR A 4 -25.52 -51.77 0.95
CA THR A 4 -24.42 -50.93 0.44
C THR A 4 -24.64 -49.44 0.15
N PHE A 5 -23.88 -48.63 0.90
CA PHE A 5 -22.91 -47.64 0.41
C PHE A 5 -22.97 -47.30 -1.09
N ASN A 6 -23.36 -46.06 -1.39
CA ASN A 6 -22.84 -45.34 -2.55
C ASN A 6 -22.44 -43.92 -2.14
N LEU A 7 -21.14 -43.77 -1.88
CA LEU A 7 -20.41 -42.51 -1.84
C LEU A 7 -20.35 -41.94 -3.27
N ASN A 8 -21.34 -41.16 -3.66
CA ASN A 8 -21.23 -40.30 -4.85
C ASN A 8 -20.69 -38.93 -4.45
N GLY A 9 -19.35 -38.86 -4.42
CA GLY A 9 -18.65 -37.61 -4.67
C GLY A 9 -18.85 -37.21 -6.12
N SER A 10 -19.78 -36.31 -6.37
CA SER A 10 -19.95 -35.64 -7.66
C SER A 10 -19.95 -34.14 -7.47
N ASN A 11 -18.77 -33.54 -7.68
CA ASN A 11 -18.53 -32.27 -8.34
C ASN A 11 -19.56 -31.15 -8.10
N TYR A 12 -19.50 -30.50 -6.93
CA TYR A 12 -19.99 -29.13 -6.76
C TYR A 12 -18.97 -28.12 -7.32
N PHE A 13 -18.67 -28.22 -8.61
CA PHE A 13 -18.01 -27.16 -9.39
C PHE A 13 -18.67 -27.10 -10.76
N ASN A 14 -19.98 -26.83 -10.78
CA ASN A 14 -20.72 -26.30 -11.93
C ASN A 14 -22.12 -25.89 -11.43
N GLY A 15 -22.18 -24.68 -10.89
CA GLY A 15 -23.42 -24.05 -10.43
C GLY A 15 -23.34 -22.56 -10.74
N THR A 16 -23.85 -22.20 -11.92
CA THR A 16 -24.15 -20.85 -12.36
C THR A 16 -25.08 -20.14 -11.38
N GLY A 17 -24.77 -18.89 -11.02
CA GLY A 17 -25.75 -17.87 -10.63
C GLY A 17 -26.47 -18.06 -9.29
N ASN A 18 -25.85 -17.62 -8.20
CA ASN A 18 -26.54 -16.83 -7.17
C ASN A 18 -25.50 -16.08 -6.33
N SER A 19 -25.41 -14.76 -6.53
CA SER A 19 -24.34 -13.89 -6.03
C SER A 19 -24.57 -13.31 -4.63
N ASP A 20 -25.54 -13.82 -3.86
CA ASP A 20 -25.97 -13.17 -2.60
C ASP A 20 -25.44 -13.85 -1.33
N VAL A 21 -24.47 -14.76 -1.43
CA VAL A 21 -23.75 -15.27 -0.27
C VAL A 21 -22.52 -14.39 -0.04
N PRO A 22 -22.43 -13.62 1.06
CA PRO A 22 -21.25 -12.80 1.34
C PRO A 22 -20.01 -13.69 1.36
N ILE A 23 -18.96 -13.20 0.71
CA ILE A 23 -17.77 -13.98 0.34
C ILE A 23 -17.12 -14.63 1.58
N CYS A 24 -17.39 -14.18 2.81
CA CYS A 24 -16.94 -14.85 4.03
C CYS A 24 -18.06 -15.20 5.02
N ALA A 25 -19.12 -15.86 4.56
CA ALA A 25 -20.16 -16.43 5.44
C ALA A 25 -19.74 -17.72 6.19
N GLY A 26 -18.53 -18.25 5.96
CA GLY A 26 -18.04 -19.47 6.61
C GLY A 26 -17.01 -19.19 7.72
N PRO A 27 -17.04 -19.91 8.85
CA PRO A 27 -16.09 -19.73 9.94
C PRO A 27 -14.65 -20.16 9.57
N GLY A 28 -13.67 -19.37 9.99
CA GLY A 28 -12.25 -19.75 10.00
C GLY A 28 -11.54 -19.73 8.64
N LEU A 29 -10.62 -20.67 8.46
CA LEU A 29 -9.72 -20.80 7.29
C LEU A 29 -10.45 -20.95 5.94
N TYR A 30 -11.76 -21.21 5.94
CA TYR A 30 -12.56 -21.40 4.72
C TYR A 30 -13.00 -20.11 4.03
N CYS A 31 -12.71 -18.94 4.61
CA CYS A 31 -12.96 -17.65 3.96
C CYS A 31 -12.04 -17.50 2.72
N PRO A 32 -12.59 -17.46 1.49
CA PRO A 32 -11.82 -17.21 0.26
C PRO A 32 -10.94 -15.95 0.34
N ARG A 33 -11.29 -14.94 1.17
CA ARG A 33 -10.51 -13.70 1.35
C ARG A 33 -9.22 -13.86 2.17
N LEU A 34 -9.07 -14.88 3.02
CA LEU A 34 -7.76 -15.20 3.62
C LEU A 34 -6.72 -15.52 2.53
N TYR A 35 -7.17 -15.91 1.34
CA TYR A 35 -6.35 -16.25 0.18
C TYR A 35 -6.20 -15.12 -0.85
N ALA A 36 -6.59 -13.88 -0.53
CA ALA A 36 -6.26 -12.74 -1.38
C ALA A 36 -4.73 -12.71 -1.62
N ALA A 37 -4.29 -12.64 -2.89
CA ALA A 37 -2.90 -12.91 -3.27
C ALA A 37 -1.88 -12.15 -2.41
N LYS A 38 -2.13 -10.88 -2.07
CA LYS A 38 -1.25 -10.09 -1.19
C LYS A 38 -1.18 -10.65 0.24
N ARG A 39 -2.31 -10.94 0.88
CA ARG A 39 -2.36 -11.51 2.24
C ARG A 39 -1.75 -12.91 2.26
N LEU A 40 -2.05 -13.73 1.26
CA LEU A 40 -1.45 -15.05 1.12
C LEU A 40 0.08 -14.97 0.98
N ILE A 41 0.61 -14.03 0.19
CA ILE A 41 2.05 -13.80 0.07
C ILE A 41 2.66 -13.43 1.43
N VAL A 42 2.01 -12.56 2.21
CA VAL A 42 2.50 -12.19 3.57
C VAL A 42 2.46 -13.38 4.51
N TYR A 43 1.38 -14.17 4.53
CA TYR A 43 1.30 -15.34 5.39
C TYR A 43 2.34 -16.39 5.01
N ILE A 44 2.51 -16.66 3.71
CA ILE A 44 3.55 -17.57 3.20
C ILE A 44 4.94 -17.05 3.55
N ALA A 45 5.19 -15.75 3.37
CA ALA A 45 6.46 -15.13 3.71
C ALA A 45 6.75 -15.21 5.20
N THR A 46 5.78 -14.89 6.07
CA THR A 46 5.90 -14.95 7.52
C THR A 46 6.15 -16.38 8.00
N ILE A 47 5.31 -17.34 7.60
CA ILE A 47 5.49 -18.77 7.93
C ILE A 47 6.84 -19.27 7.39
N GLY A 48 7.17 -18.93 6.16
CA GLY A 48 8.44 -19.27 5.54
C GLY A 48 9.63 -18.68 6.31
N ASN A 49 9.55 -17.45 6.78
CA ASN A 49 10.58 -16.81 7.60
C ASN A 49 10.77 -17.52 8.94
N PHE A 50 9.68 -17.92 9.61
CA PHE A 50 9.72 -18.72 10.84
C PHE A 50 10.47 -20.06 10.66
N VAL A 51 10.38 -20.67 9.48
CA VAL A 51 11.07 -21.94 9.18
C VAL A 51 12.51 -21.70 8.68
N VAL A 52 12.68 -20.76 7.75
CA VAL A 52 13.93 -20.53 7.01
C VAL A 52 15.00 -19.89 7.89
N ILE A 53 14.64 -18.92 8.74
CA ILE A 53 15.63 -18.19 9.56
C ILE A 53 16.35 -19.14 10.52
N PRO A 54 15.66 -19.93 11.37
CA PRO A 54 16.33 -20.88 12.27
C PRO A 54 17.09 -21.96 11.50
N PHE A 55 16.54 -22.42 10.37
CA PHE A 55 17.17 -23.44 9.54
C PHE A 55 18.52 -22.98 8.98
N ILE A 56 18.57 -21.78 8.39
CA ILE A 56 19.82 -21.21 7.87
C ILE A 56 20.81 -20.93 9.00
N LEU A 57 20.37 -20.38 10.14
CA LEU A 57 21.23 -20.18 11.31
C LEU A 57 21.84 -21.51 11.79
N TYR A 58 21.05 -22.59 11.84
CA TYR A 58 21.54 -23.92 12.17
C TYR A 58 22.59 -24.41 11.15
N LEU A 59 22.35 -24.28 9.85
CA LEU A 59 23.35 -24.67 8.84
C LEU A 59 24.66 -23.90 9.03
N ILE A 60 24.58 -22.59 9.27
CA ILE A 60 25.73 -21.71 9.50
C ILE A 60 26.52 -22.17 10.73
N PHE A 61 25.86 -22.28 11.90
CA PHE A 61 26.56 -22.53 13.16
C PHE A 61 26.97 -23.99 13.34
N ALA A 62 26.11 -24.94 12.98
CA ALA A 62 26.30 -26.35 13.30
C ALA A 62 26.94 -27.18 12.18
N LYS A 63 26.87 -26.74 10.92
CA LYS A 63 27.27 -27.59 9.77
C LYS A 63 28.33 -26.98 8.86
N VAL A 64 28.45 -25.66 8.78
CA VAL A 64 29.39 -24.98 7.89
C VAL A 64 30.64 -24.56 8.67
N LYS A 65 31.80 -25.08 8.24
CA LYS A 65 33.12 -24.69 8.76
C LYS A 65 33.38 -23.20 8.53
N ASP A 66 34.18 -22.60 9.41
CA ASP A 66 34.57 -21.20 9.30
C ASP A 66 35.26 -20.92 7.97
N SER A 67 34.65 -20.03 7.20
CA SER A 67 35.08 -19.67 5.85
C SER A 67 34.48 -18.32 5.46
N PHE A 68 35.07 -17.68 4.45
CA PHE A 68 34.54 -16.43 3.89
C PHE A 68 33.04 -16.51 3.56
N LEU A 69 32.61 -17.62 2.96
CA LEU A 69 31.21 -17.85 2.59
C LEU A 69 30.28 -17.87 3.81
N LYS A 70 30.72 -18.45 4.93
CA LYS A 70 29.95 -18.48 6.18
C LYS A 70 29.65 -17.05 6.67
N TYR A 71 30.66 -16.19 6.72
CA TYR A 71 30.50 -14.81 7.18
C TYR A 71 29.71 -13.95 6.20
N PHE A 72 29.93 -14.14 4.89
CA PHE A 72 29.14 -13.45 3.86
C PHE A 72 27.64 -13.80 3.95
N THR A 73 27.31 -15.09 4.11
CA THR A 73 25.92 -15.51 4.33
C THR A 73 25.35 -14.97 5.64
N LEU A 74 26.13 -14.98 6.73
CA LEU A 74 25.69 -14.42 8.02
C LEU A 74 25.36 -12.93 7.92
N ASN A 75 26.19 -12.15 7.23
CA ASN A 75 25.96 -10.72 6.98
C ASN A 75 24.68 -10.46 6.17
N LEU A 76 24.45 -11.25 5.11
CA LEU A 76 23.24 -11.15 4.30
C LEU A 76 21.99 -11.52 5.11
N MET A 77 22.07 -12.61 5.89
CA MET A 77 20.98 -13.07 6.75
C MET A 77 20.68 -12.08 7.86
N PHE A 78 21.69 -11.47 8.48
CA PHE A 78 21.50 -10.46 9.52
C PHE A 78 20.69 -9.27 8.98
N THR A 79 21.03 -8.77 7.80
CA THR A 79 20.30 -7.67 7.15
C THR A 79 18.85 -8.05 6.83
N CYS A 80 18.62 -9.31 6.40
CA CYS A 80 17.28 -9.81 6.14
C CYS A 80 16.45 -9.94 7.43
N ILE A 81 17.03 -10.52 8.48
CA ILE A 81 16.38 -10.72 9.78
C ILE A 81 16.02 -9.38 10.42
N THR A 82 16.95 -8.40 10.43
CA THR A 82 16.65 -7.07 10.99
C THR A 82 15.53 -6.38 10.23
N SER A 83 15.50 -6.49 8.89
CA SER A 83 14.40 -5.94 8.10
C SER A 83 13.05 -6.62 8.37
N ALA A 84 13.03 -7.95 8.53
CA ALA A 84 11.81 -8.69 8.85
C ALA A 84 11.27 -8.35 10.25
N ILE A 85 12.16 -8.23 11.25
CA ILE A 85 11.77 -7.84 12.61
C ILE A 85 11.24 -6.40 12.62
N ALA A 86 11.88 -5.48 11.89
CA ALA A 86 11.41 -4.11 11.76
C ALA A 86 9.99 -4.05 11.16
N SER A 87 9.72 -4.77 10.05
CA SER A 87 8.39 -4.85 9.45
C SER A 87 7.35 -5.43 10.42
N PHE A 88 7.66 -6.55 11.07
CA PHE A 88 6.76 -7.17 12.04
C PHE A 88 6.44 -6.25 13.24
N THR A 89 7.42 -5.49 13.70
CA THR A 89 7.26 -4.55 14.83
C THR A 89 6.35 -3.39 14.43
N VAL A 90 6.50 -2.86 13.22
CA VAL A 90 5.60 -1.85 12.67
C VAL A 90 4.18 -2.38 12.57
N ASP A 91 3.97 -3.59 12.03
CA ASP A 91 2.64 -4.19 11.88
C ASP A 91 1.94 -4.44 13.24
N ILE A 92 2.68 -4.85 14.28
CA ILE A 92 2.12 -5.05 15.62
C ILE A 92 1.70 -3.73 16.26
N ILE A 93 2.55 -2.70 16.17
CA ILE A 93 2.29 -1.40 16.81
C ILE A 93 1.08 -0.72 16.15
N THR A 94 0.90 -0.89 14.84
CA THR A 94 -0.19 -0.24 14.10
C THR A 94 -1.52 -1.00 14.15
N ALA A 95 -1.58 -2.25 14.61
CA ALA A 95 -2.83 -3.03 14.56
C ALA A 95 -3.94 -2.58 15.57
N PRO A 96 -3.67 -2.32 16.87
CA PRO A 96 -4.72 -1.98 17.84
C PRO A 96 -5.09 -0.49 17.88
N LEU A 97 -4.15 0.39 17.52
CA LEU A 97 -4.30 1.85 17.68
C LEU A 97 -5.22 2.50 16.65
N PHE A 98 -5.55 1.81 15.55
CA PHE A 98 -6.14 2.44 14.36
C PHE A 98 -7.47 1.82 13.93
N SER A 99 -8.25 1.19 14.81
CA SER A 99 -9.61 0.77 14.42
C SER A 99 -10.56 1.97 14.44
N SER A 100 -11.35 2.15 13.38
CA SER A 100 -12.32 3.24 13.31
C SER A 100 -13.38 3.10 14.41
N ARG A 101 -13.53 4.15 15.22
CA ARG A 101 -14.50 4.18 16.33
C ARG A 101 -15.62 5.16 16.01
N LEU A 102 -16.82 4.59 15.83
CA LEU A 102 -18.05 5.36 15.75
C LEU A 102 -18.15 6.35 16.90
N PHE A 103 -18.55 7.58 16.60
CA PHE A 103 -19.01 8.52 17.61
C PHE A 103 -20.22 7.93 18.32
N GLU A 104 -20.35 8.21 19.62
CA GLU A 104 -21.50 7.77 20.41
C GLU A 104 -22.82 8.16 19.73
N TYR A 105 -23.73 7.21 19.55
CA TYR A 105 -24.98 7.37 18.81
C TYR A 105 -26.09 6.51 19.43
N GLY A 106 -27.32 6.74 18.99
CA GLY A 106 -28.50 6.00 19.38
C GLY A 106 -29.35 6.74 20.44
N PRO A 107 -30.43 6.09 20.91
CA PRO A 107 -31.41 6.70 21.81
C PRO A 107 -30.79 7.17 23.14
N ASP A 108 -29.87 6.38 23.70
CA ASP A 108 -29.17 6.70 24.96
C ASP A 108 -28.32 7.97 24.84
N ALA A 109 -27.87 8.28 23.63
CA ALA A 109 -27.10 9.47 23.31
C ALA A 109 -27.98 10.65 22.88
N GLY A 110 -29.32 10.51 22.94
CA GLY A 110 -30.30 11.54 22.61
C GLY A 110 -30.60 11.70 21.12
N ASP A 111 -30.30 10.70 20.29
CA ASP A 111 -30.57 10.78 18.85
C ASP A 111 -32.07 10.66 18.52
N GLN A 112 -32.48 11.37 17.48
CA GLN A 112 -33.75 11.12 16.81
C GLN A 112 -33.63 9.94 15.86
N GLU A 113 -34.73 9.20 15.67
CA GLU A 113 -34.80 8.04 14.77
C GLU A 113 -35.71 8.35 13.56
N LEU A 114 -35.34 7.89 12.37
CA LEU A 114 -36.26 7.88 11.22
C LEU A 114 -37.39 6.87 11.43
N SER A 115 -38.60 7.17 10.95
CA SER A 115 -39.70 6.20 10.99
C SER A 115 -39.38 4.95 10.17
N ARG A 116 -39.72 3.76 10.68
CA ARG A 116 -39.44 2.49 10.00
C ARG A 116 -40.30 2.28 8.76
N ASN A 117 -39.82 2.76 7.62
CA ASN A 117 -40.47 2.58 6.32
C ASN A 117 -39.43 2.55 5.19
N LEU A 118 -39.85 2.09 4.02
CA LEU A 118 -39.04 2.10 2.81
C LEU A 118 -38.88 3.55 2.29
N ASP A 119 -37.69 3.90 1.81
CA ASP A 119 -37.39 5.20 1.19
C ASP A 119 -37.81 6.41 2.04
N VAL A 120 -37.83 6.25 3.37
CA VAL A 120 -38.14 7.34 4.30
C VAL A 120 -37.03 8.38 4.28
N SER A 121 -37.43 9.65 4.39
CA SER A 121 -36.53 10.77 4.60
C SER A 121 -37.05 11.73 5.65
N LYS A 122 -36.14 12.45 6.32
CA LYS A 122 -36.47 13.52 7.26
C LYS A 122 -35.78 14.81 6.85
N LYS A 123 -36.57 15.87 6.65
CA LYS A 123 -36.05 17.22 6.50
C LYS A 123 -35.58 17.73 7.86
N ILE A 124 -34.37 18.26 7.91
CA ILE A 124 -33.77 18.91 9.08
C ILE A 124 -33.38 20.33 8.70
N ASN A 125 -33.66 21.27 9.60
CA ASN A 125 -33.14 22.63 9.53
C ASN A 125 -31.91 22.68 10.44
N LEU A 126 -30.75 22.97 9.87
CA LEU A 126 -29.48 23.05 10.59
C LEU A 126 -29.36 24.39 11.32
N ILE A 127 -28.75 24.37 12.50
CA ILE A 127 -28.44 25.58 13.28
C ILE A 127 -27.38 26.40 12.55
N HIS A 128 -26.38 25.72 11.96
CA HIS A 128 -25.36 26.35 11.11
C HIS A 128 -25.49 25.85 9.67
N PRO A 129 -25.19 26.67 8.65
CA PRO A 129 -25.30 26.24 7.26
C PRO A 129 -24.22 25.21 6.90
N LEU A 130 -24.62 24.20 6.13
CA LEU A 130 -23.74 23.27 5.43
C LEU A 130 -23.26 23.91 4.13
N ARG A 131 -21.94 23.99 3.91
CA ARG A 131 -21.36 24.47 2.65
C ARG A 131 -21.00 23.29 1.76
N PHE A 132 -21.65 23.16 0.60
CA PHE A 132 -21.45 22.05 -0.33
C PHE A 132 -21.30 22.57 -1.76
N TYR A 133 -20.16 22.29 -2.41
CA TYR A 133 -19.78 22.84 -3.72
C TYR A 133 -19.97 24.38 -3.80
N GLY A 134 -19.53 25.08 -2.74
CA GLY A 134 -19.57 26.54 -2.65
C GLY A 134 -20.95 27.14 -2.37
N ILE A 135 -21.98 26.32 -2.17
CA ILE A 135 -23.34 26.76 -1.87
C ILE A 135 -23.64 26.44 -0.40
N ASP A 136 -24.05 27.45 0.35
CA ASP A 136 -24.48 27.32 1.74
C ASP A 136 -25.97 26.92 1.79
N THR A 137 -26.30 25.87 2.54
CA THR A 137 -27.68 25.42 2.78
C THR A 137 -27.94 25.23 4.27
N SER A 138 -29.08 25.73 4.75
CA SER A 138 -29.54 25.50 6.12
C SER A 138 -30.50 24.32 6.22
N THR A 139 -30.82 23.66 5.10
CA THR A 139 -31.76 22.53 5.10
C THR A 139 -31.18 21.32 4.38
N VAL A 140 -31.31 20.16 5.01
CA VAL A 140 -30.87 18.87 4.46
C VAL A 140 -31.93 17.80 4.69
N TYR A 141 -31.82 16.71 3.94
CA TYR A 141 -32.72 15.56 4.03
C TYR A 141 -31.91 14.33 4.41
N ILE A 142 -32.15 13.76 5.58
CA ILE A 142 -31.55 12.49 5.99
C ILE A 142 -32.32 11.37 5.30
N LEU A 143 -31.62 10.48 4.58
CA LEU A 143 -32.22 9.44 3.74
C LEU A 143 -31.93 8.06 4.34
N SER A 144 -32.96 7.23 4.46
CA SER A 144 -32.81 5.82 4.91
C SER A 144 -31.86 4.99 4.05
N ASN A 145 -31.68 5.39 2.79
CA ASN A 145 -30.83 4.72 1.80
C ASN A 145 -29.33 5.03 1.92
N GLY A 146 -28.84 5.55 3.05
CA GLY A 146 -27.40 5.78 3.27
C GLY A 146 -26.87 7.08 2.68
N GLY A 147 -27.69 8.13 2.61
CA GLY A 147 -27.30 9.42 2.03
C GLY A 147 -27.91 10.63 2.72
N ILE A 148 -27.36 11.81 2.43
CA ILE A 148 -27.90 13.11 2.82
C ILE A 148 -28.18 13.91 1.56
N GLY A 149 -29.44 14.26 1.35
CA GLY A 149 -29.89 15.10 0.26
C GLY A 149 -29.82 16.58 0.59
N ILE A 150 -29.36 17.38 -0.37
CA ILE A 150 -29.31 18.85 -0.23
C ILE A 150 -30.66 19.48 -0.58
N ASP A 151 -31.44 18.84 -1.46
CA ASP A 151 -32.77 19.27 -1.87
C ASP A 151 -33.78 18.12 -1.84
N SER A 152 -35.05 18.46 -2.05
CA SER A 152 -36.18 17.55 -1.94
C SER A 152 -36.24 16.46 -3.02
N ASN A 153 -35.45 16.55 -4.10
CA ASN A 153 -35.51 15.61 -5.22
C ASN A 153 -34.82 14.27 -4.89
N THR A 154 -34.11 14.21 -3.76
CA THR A 154 -33.33 13.07 -3.29
C THR A 154 -34.11 12.06 -2.43
N ARG A 155 -35.39 12.34 -2.13
CA ARG A 155 -36.17 11.57 -1.15
C ARG A 155 -36.50 10.14 -1.56
N THR A 156 -36.37 9.80 -2.84
CA THR A 156 -36.69 8.47 -3.40
C THR A 156 -35.44 7.79 -3.93
N TYR A 157 -35.32 6.48 -3.72
CA TYR A 157 -34.19 5.72 -4.24
C TYR A 157 -34.08 5.79 -5.76
N ARG A 158 -32.86 5.96 -6.26
CA ARG A 158 -32.48 5.90 -7.68
C ARG A 158 -31.12 5.22 -7.80
N GLN A 159 -30.90 4.44 -8.84
CA GLN A 159 -29.58 3.87 -9.18
C GLN A 159 -28.77 4.84 -10.04
N ASN A 160 -27.44 4.66 -10.07
CA ASN A 160 -26.49 5.43 -10.86
C ASN A 160 -26.55 6.92 -10.52
N VAL A 161 -26.37 7.24 -9.24
CA VAL A 161 -26.45 8.61 -8.72
C VAL A 161 -25.14 9.39 -8.92
N LEU A 162 -24.02 8.71 -9.19
CA LEU A 162 -22.71 9.31 -9.43
C LEU A 162 -22.22 9.07 -10.87
N PRO A 163 -22.39 10.02 -11.81
CA PRO A 163 -23.04 11.34 -11.68
C PRO A 163 -24.54 11.32 -12.01
N SER A 164 -25.30 12.23 -11.38
CA SER A 164 -26.71 12.47 -11.67
C SER A 164 -27.12 13.94 -11.48
N ASP A 165 -28.42 14.22 -11.60
CA ASP A 165 -29.05 15.50 -11.30
C ASP A 165 -29.37 15.71 -9.80
N LEU A 166 -29.07 14.73 -8.95
CA LEU A 166 -29.34 14.78 -7.52
C LEU A 166 -28.21 15.43 -6.73
N LYS A 167 -28.51 16.46 -5.93
CA LYS A 167 -27.54 17.03 -4.99
C LYS A 167 -27.43 16.13 -3.76
N LEU A 168 -26.42 15.27 -3.73
CA LEU A 168 -26.38 14.13 -2.81
C LEU A 168 -24.99 13.94 -2.19
N ILE A 169 -24.97 13.75 -0.87
CA ILE A 169 -23.84 13.18 -0.13
C ILE A 169 -24.18 11.70 0.06
N ALA A 170 -23.51 10.81 -0.67
CA ALA A 170 -23.73 9.38 -0.63
C ALA A 170 -22.68 8.73 0.29
N ILE A 171 -23.05 8.40 1.52
CA ILE A 171 -22.15 7.72 2.45
C ILE A 171 -22.04 6.27 2.02
N PHE A 172 -23.19 5.61 1.88
CA PHE A 172 -23.30 4.26 1.35
C PHE A 172 -24.68 4.11 0.71
N TRP A 173 -24.85 4.76 -0.44
CA TRP A 173 -26.12 4.86 -1.14
C TRP A 173 -26.55 3.48 -1.64
N ASN A 174 -27.55 2.91 -0.99
CA ASN A 174 -27.96 1.54 -1.20
C ASN A 174 -29.45 1.37 -0.84
N ARG A 175 -30.10 0.32 -1.36
CA ARG A 175 -31.54 0.13 -1.20
C ARG A 175 -31.86 -0.59 0.10
N ASN A 176 -32.02 0.19 1.17
CA ASN A 176 -32.21 -0.31 2.53
C ASN A 176 -33.71 -0.50 2.85
N ASP A 177 -34.05 -1.50 3.68
CA ASP A 177 -35.42 -1.74 4.15
C ASP A 177 -35.54 -1.68 5.68
N LEU A 178 -35.90 -0.50 6.21
CA LEU A 178 -36.10 -0.30 7.65
C LEU A 178 -37.30 -1.07 8.23
N ARG A 179 -38.17 -1.64 7.40
CA ARG A 179 -39.26 -2.53 7.85
C ARG A 179 -38.73 -3.91 8.22
N ASN A 180 -37.61 -4.31 7.61
CA ASN A 180 -36.97 -5.61 7.80
C ASN A 180 -35.91 -5.60 8.93
N GLY A 181 -35.52 -4.41 9.40
CA GLY A 181 -34.57 -4.20 10.48
C GLY A 181 -33.62 -3.03 10.21
N GLY A 182 -32.77 -2.75 11.19
CA GLY A 182 -31.87 -1.61 11.17
C GLY A 182 -32.52 -0.29 11.57
N TYR A 183 -31.69 0.72 11.75
CA TYR A 183 -32.04 2.00 12.35
C TYR A 183 -31.25 3.14 11.71
N VAL A 184 -31.88 4.31 11.61
CA VAL A 184 -31.17 5.54 11.23
C VAL A 184 -31.34 6.57 12.34
N TYR A 185 -30.23 6.85 13.01
CA TYR A 185 -30.15 7.80 14.10
C TYR A 185 -29.49 9.10 13.63
N PHE A 186 -29.97 10.23 14.11
CA PHE A 186 -29.38 11.52 13.78
C PHE A 186 -29.57 12.55 14.91
N ARG A 187 -28.59 13.44 15.03
CA ARG A 187 -28.68 14.66 15.84
C ARG A 187 -27.72 15.72 15.33
N GLU A 188 -28.05 16.98 15.58
CA GLU A 188 -27.10 18.09 15.48
C GLU A 188 -26.55 18.39 16.87
N ILE A 189 -25.23 18.30 17.03
CA ILE A 189 -24.51 18.57 18.28
C ILE A 189 -23.87 19.96 18.17
N THR A 190 -24.05 20.81 19.18
CA THR A 190 -23.46 22.17 19.25
C THR A 190 -22.38 22.31 20.32
N GLU A 191 -22.19 21.31 21.18
CA GLU A 191 -21.23 21.35 22.28
C GLU A 191 -20.74 19.94 22.69
N GLY A 192 -19.62 19.89 23.43
CA GLY A 192 -19.06 18.66 23.98
C GLY A 192 -17.96 18.01 23.14
N ARG A 193 -17.52 16.83 23.59
CA ARG A 193 -16.29 16.15 23.14
C ARG A 193 -16.27 15.78 21.65
N ILE A 194 -17.43 15.63 21.00
CA ILE A 194 -17.52 15.34 19.56
C ILE A 194 -16.94 16.50 18.74
N LEU A 195 -17.19 17.75 19.14
CA LEU A 195 -16.68 18.93 18.44
C LEU A 195 -15.17 19.08 18.65
N GLU A 196 -14.69 18.81 19.86
CA GLU A 196 -13.26 18.82 20.18
C GLU A 196 -12.49 17.74 19.40
N ARG A 197 -13.05 16.53 19.33
CA ARG A 197 -12.51 15.44 18.50
C ARG A 197 -12.48 15.84 17.03
N GLY A 198 -13.58 16.37 16.49
CA GLY A 198 -13.64 16.85 15.11
C GLY A 198 -12.61 17.93 14.79
N GLN A 199 -12.43 18.93 15.68
CA GLN A 199 -11.40 19.95 15.54
C GLN A 199 -9.98 19.35 15.50
N SER A 200 -9.70 18.37 16.37
CA SER A 200 -8.40 17.70 16.43
C SER A 200 -8.13 16.88 15.17
N GLU A 201 -9.13 16.14 14.68
CA GLU A 201 -9.04 15.34 13.46
C GLU A 201 -8.82 16.23 12.21
N ILE A 202 -9.59 17.32 12.08
CA ILE A 202 -9.42 18.28 10.98
C ILE A 202 -8.01 18.89 10.99
N ARG A 203 -7.52 19.28 12.16
CA ARG A 203 -6.16 19.83 12.32
C ARG A 203 -5.10 18.82 11.89
N TYR A 204 -5.25 17.56 12.27
CA TYR A 204 -4.31 16.51 11.88
C TYR A 204 -4.36 16.24 10.37
N GLN A 205 -5.56 16.15 9.81
CA GLN A 205 -5.77 15.75 8.42
C GLN A 205 -5.42 16.85 7.42
N TYR A 206 -5.75 18.11 7.73
CA TYR A 206 -5.65 19.23 6.80
C TYR A 206 -4.61 20.28 7.18
N ASP A 207 -3.96 20.16 8.34
CA ASP A 207 -3.10 21.20 8.93
C ASP A 207 -3.84 22.55 9.13
N GLU A 208 -5.17 22.51 9.23
CA GLU A 208 -6.02 23.69 9.41
C GLU A 208 -6.48 23.83 10.86
N THR A 209 -6.40 25.05 11.41
CA THR A 209 -6.98 25.36 12.72
C THR A 209 -8.32 26.05 12.51
N VAL A 210 -9.40 25.31 12.75
CA VAL A 210 -10.78 25.77 12.56
C VAL A 210 -11.58 25.65 13.85
N LYS A 211 -12.64 26.44 13.98
CA LYS A 211 -13.61 26.30 15.07
C LYS A 211 -14.82 25.52 14.56
N VAL A 212 -15.01 24.30 15.06
CA VAL A 212 -16.24 23.53 14.79
C VAL A 212 -17.37 24.16 15.60
N LYS A 213 -18.40 24.65 14.91
CA LYS A 213 -19.58 25.28 15.50
C LYS A 213 -20.66 24.27 15.85
N SER A 214 -20.82 23.27 14.98
CA SER A 214 -21.74 22.16 15.19
C SER A 214 -21.32 20.93 14.38
N CYS A 215 -21.86 19.78 14.75
CA CYS A 215 -21.70 18.52 14.05
C CYS A 215 -23.07 17.90 13.78
N LEU A 216 -23.41 17.69 12.51
CA LEU A 216 -24.54 16.82 12.16
C LEU A 216 -24.04 15.37 12.11
N LEU A 217 -24.44 14.58 13.10
CA LEU A 217 -24.10 13.17 13.21
C LEU A 217 -25.28 12.34 12.69
N VAL A 218 -25.00 11.41 11.78
CA VAL A 218 -26.00 10.47 11.27
C VAL A 218 -25.40 9.07 11.23
N THR A 219 -26.09 8.10 11.80
CA THR A 219 -25.68 6.69 11.84
C THR A 219 -26.75 5.83 11.21
N TRP A 220 -26.32 4.98 10.28
CA TRP A 220 -27.11 3.87 9.75
C TRP A 220 -26.60 2.61 10.45
N ASP A 221 -27.43 2.04 11.31
CA ASP A 221 -27.07 0.87 12.12
C ASP A 221 -27.83 -0.37 11.66
N LYS A 222 -27.10 -1.47 11.45
CA LYS A 222 -27.61 -2.79 11.10
C LYS A 222 -28.58 -2.79 9.91
N MET A 223 -28.26 -2.03 8.87
CA MET A 223 -29.12 -1.86 7.70
C MET A 223 -29.32 -3.17 6.95
N GLN A 224 -30.58 -3.43 6.60
CA GLN A 224 -31.04 -4.62 5.89
C GLN A 224 -31.34 -4.31 4.41
N PRO A 225 -31.09 -5.25 3.48
CA PRO A 225 -31.44 -5.08 2.07
C PRO A 225 -32.95 -5.25 1.81
N VAL A 226 -33.45 -4.59 0.77
CA VAL A 226 -34.79 -4.86 0.24
C VAL A 226 -34.83 -6.24 -0.42
N GLY A 227 -35.89 -7.01 -0.14
CA GLY A 227 -36.21 -8.26 -0.84
C GLY A 227 -35.49 -9.50 -0.33
N ALA A 228 -34.68 -9.39 0.72
CA ALA A 228 -34.10 -10.54 1.40
C ALA A 228 -34.74 -10.76 2.78
N ALA A 229 -34.61 -11.97 3.32
CA ALA A 229 -34.89 -12.22 4.73
C ALA A 229 -33.92 -11.41 5.62
N PRO A 230 -34.30 -11.08 6.87
CA PRO A 230 -33.39 -10.41 7.81
C PRO A 230 -32.04 -11.14 7.89
N LEU A 231 -30.97 -10.42 7.57
CA LEU A 231 -29.61 -10.93 7.67
C LEU A 231 -29.18 -10.99 9.14
N PRO A 232 -28.31 -11.95 9.52
CA PRO A 232 -27.61 -11.94 10.80
C PRO A 232 -26.83 -10.63 11.00
N GLU A 233 -26.63 -10.21 12.25
CA GLU A 233 -26.01 -8.91 12.56
C GLU A 233 -24.66 -8.70 11.89
N ASP A 234 -23.80 -9.71 11.86
CA ASP A 234 -22.47 -9.66 11.23
C ASP A 234 -22.52 -9.37 9.72
N ASN A 235 -23.65 -9.65 9.08
CA ASN A 235 -23.86 -9.45 7.65
C ASN A 235 -24.64 -8.17 7.35
N THR A 236 -24.95 -7.34 8.34
CA THR A 236 -25.64 -6.05 8.15
C THR A 236 -24.66 -4.91 7.88
N ASN A 237 -25.16 -3.77 7.38
CA ASN A 237 -24.30 -2.60 7.19
C ASN A 237 -24.46 -1.62 8.36
N THR A 238 -23.34 -1.26 9.01
CA THR A 238 -23.29 -0.19 10.01
C THR A 238 -22.23 0.83 9.62
N PHE A 239 -22.65 2.07 9.40
CA PHE A 239 -21.80 3.18 8.99
C PHE A 239 -22.35 4.52 9.49
N GLN A 240 -21.48 5.53 9.56
CA GLN A 240 -21.79 6.82 10.16
C GLN A 240 -21.13 7.95 9.37
N ILE A 241 -21.76 9.12 9.42
CA ILE A 241 -21.17 10.39 8.99
C ILE A 241 -21.22 11.40 10.13
N ALA A 242 -20.11 12.09 10.35
CA ALA A 242 -20.04 13.32 11.12
C ALA A 242 -19.74 14.49 10.17
N LEU A 243 -20.70 15.39 10.00
CA LEU A 243 -20.52 16.62 9.23
C LEU A 243 -20.17 17.77 10.18
N PHE A 244 -18.91 18.16 10.21
CA PHE A 244 -18.41 19.28 11.00
C PHE A 244 -18.60 20.60 10.26
N LEU A 245 -19.50 21.43 10.79
CA LEU A 245 -19.80 22.78 10.28
C LEU A 245 -18.90 23.78 11.01
N THR A 246 -17.99 24.41 10.29
CA THR A 246 -16.96 25.28 10.88
C THR A 246 -17.13 26.73 10.46
N ASP A 247 -16.24 27.59 10.94
CA ASP A 247 -16.05 28.94 10.43
C ASP A 247 -15.40 28.98 9.03
N ASN A 248 -14.73 27.90 8.61
CA ASN A 248 -13.98 27.81 7.35
C ASN A 248 -14.40 26.60 6.51
N GLY A 249 -15.71 26.49 6.23
CA GLY A 249 -16.28 25.45 5.37
C GLY A 249 -16.89 24.27 6.12
N THR A 250 -17.00 23.14 5.43
CA THR A 250 -17.58 21.91 5.99
C THR A 250 -16.65 20.73 5.75
N PHE A 251 -16.49 19.89 6.78
CA PHE A 251 -15.70 18.67 6.73
C PHE A 251 -16.62 17.48 7.01
N ALA A 252 -16.48 16.42 6.21
CA ALA A 252 -17.20 15.18 6.37
C ALA A 252 -16.24 14.09 6.85
N ASN A 253 -16.57 13.44 7.97
CA ASN A 253 -15.91 12.21 8.41
C ASN A 253 -16.88 11.03 8.19
N PHE A 254 -16.55 10.11 7.30
CA PHE A 254 -17.27 8.87 7.05
C PHE A 254 -16.60 7.74 7.81
N ILE A 255 -17.38 6.96 8.56
CA ILE A 255 -16.90 5.82 9.33
C ILE A 255 -17.69 4.58 8.92
N TYR A 256 -17.02 3.61 8.31
CA TYR A 256 -17.56 2.30 7.96
C TYR A 256 -17.12 1.28 9.00
N LYS A 257 -18.06 0.86 9.86
CA LYS A 257 -17.78 -0.13 10.91
C LYS A 257 -17.94 -1.57 10.40
N ASN A 258 -18.97 -1.82 9.60
CA ASN A 258 -19.27 -3.14 9.05
C ASN A 258 -20.04 -2.99 7.75
N ILE A 259 -19.59 -3.66 6.68
CA ILE A 259 -20.26 -3.70 5.38
C ILE A 259 -20.44 -5.15 4.91
N GLY A 260 -21.56 -5.76 5.30
CA GLY A 260 -21.89 -7.15 4.96
C GLY A 260 -22.49 -7.36 3.57
N TRP A 261 -23.08 -6.33 2.93
CA TRP A 261 -23.77 -6.46 1.64
C TRP A 261 -23.78 -5.18 0.79
N THR A 262 -23.79 -5.30 -0.55
CA THR A 262 -23.53 -4.17 -1.46
C THR A 262 -24.34 -4.21 -2.78
N GLN A 263 -25.67 -4.03 -2.79
CA GLN A 263 -26.54 -4.11 -4.00
C GLN A 263 -26.28 -2.99 -5.03
N GLY A 264 -25.08 -2.90 -5.59
CA GLY A 264 -24.66 -1.78 -6.46
C GLY A 264 -24.54 -0.47 -5.68
N ALA A 265 -24.11 -0.55 -4.42
CA ALA A 265 -23.99 0.62 -3.55
C ALA A 265 -23.02 1.65 -4.14
N GLU A 266 -23.33 2.92 -3.95
CA GLU A 266 -22.53 4.06 -4.41
C GLU A 266 -22.10 4.92 -3.22
N ALA A 267 -20.83 5.32 -3.15
CA ALA A 267 -20.32 6.25 -2.15
C ALA A 267 -19.59 7.41 -2.83
N GLY A 268 -19.84 8.63 -2.36
CA GLY A 268 -19.32 9.85 -2.98
C GLY A 268 -20.14 11.10 -2.72
N PHE A 269 -19.91 12.10 -3.55
CA PHE A 269 -20.53 13.41 -3.49
C PHE A 269 -20.96 13.82 -4.90
N ASN A 270 -22.18 14.30 -5.05
CA ASN A 270 -22.72 14.74 -6.34
C ASN A 270 -23.24 16.18 -6.24
N LYS A 271 -22.72 17.08 -7.08
CA LYS A 271 -23.18 18.48 -7.14
C LYS A 271 -24.59 18.61 -7.74
N GLY A 272 -25.04 17.62 -8.51
CA GLY A 272 -26.35 17.61 -9.17
C GLY A 272 -26.38 18.26 -10.55
N ASP A 273 -25.22 18.51 -11.17
CA ASP A 273 -25.09 19.09 -12.52
C ASP A 273 -24.65 18.08 -13.59
N LYS A 274 -24.61 16.79 -13.22
CA LYS A 274 -24.12 15.65 -14.03
C LYS A 274 -22.63 15.72 -14.43
N LYS A 275 -21.87 16.70 -13.93
CA LYS A 275 -20.46 16.93 -14.32
C LYS A 275 -19.53 16.88 -13.12
N GLU A 276 -19.85 17.64 -12.08
CA GLU A 276 -19.04 17.77 -10.88
C GLU A 276 -19.53 16.76 -9.83
N PHE A 277 -18.78 15.68 -9.70
CA PHE A 277 -19.02 14.64 -8.71
C PHE A 277 -17.68 14.08 -8.25
N PHE A 278 -17.71 13.38 -7.13
CA PHE A 278 -16.58 12.66 -6.59
C PHE A 278 -17.06 11.28 -6.15
N ALA A 279 -16.47 10.22 -6.69
CA ALA A 279 -16.74 8.87 -6.27
C ALA A 279 -15.62 8.39 -5.33
N LEU A 280 -16.00 7.74 -4.22
CA LEU A 280 -15.04 7.00 -3.41
C LEU A 280 -14.51 5.80 -4.20
N PRO A 281 -13.35 5.24 -3.83
CA PRO A 281 -12.77 4.09 -4.53
C PRO A 281 -13.78 2.96 -4.65
N THR A 282 -13.86 2.36 -5.83
CA THR A 282 -14.72 1.19 -6.13
C THR A 282 -16.23 1.41 -5.97
N SER A 283 -16.68 2.67 -5.82
CA SER A 283 -18.10 3.05 -5.82
C SER A 283 -18.85 2.48 -7.03
N GLY A 284 -20.07 1.96 -6.81
CA GLY A 284 -20.87 1.31 -7.86
C GLY A 284 -20.43 -0.12 -8.21
N THR A 285 -19.43 -0.68 -7.51
CA THR A 285 -18.96 -2.05 -7.71
C THR A 285 -19.08 -2.87 -6.44
N ALA A 286 -19.03 -4.21 -6.55
CA ALA A 286 -19.01 -5.10 -5.38
C ALA A 286 -17.80 -4.87 -4.46
N ASN A 287 -16.74 -4.22 -4.95
CA ASN A 287 -15.54 -3.93 -4.16
C ASN A 287 -15.73 -2.74 -3.21
N ILE A 288 -16.85 -2.01 -3.27
CA ILE A 288 -17.15 -0.90 -2.35
C ILE A 288 -17.15 -1.34 -0.87
N MET A 289 -17.37 -2.63 -0.59
CA MET A 289 -17.20 -3.19 0.75
C MET A 289 -15.81 -2.95 1.36
N TYR A 290 -14.75 -2.77 0.54
CA TYR A 290 -13.41 -2.46 1.06
C TYR A 290 -13.25 -1.06 1.64
N LEU A 291 -14.28 -0.20 1.59
CA LEU A 291 -14.25 1.08 2.28
C LEU A 291 -14.11 0.94 3.81
N GLU A 292 -14.44 -0.23 4.38
CA GLU A 292 -14.18 -0.58 5.78
C GLU A 292 -12.70 -0.96 6.07
N GLU A 293 -11.94 -1.36 5.04
CA GLU A 293 -10.54 -1.81 5.15
C GLU A 293 -9.53 -0.70 4.77
N TYR A 294 -9.97 0.27 3.98
CA TYR A 294 -9.16 1.42 3.55
C TYR A 294 -9.66 2.70 4.24
N GLY A 295 -8.84 3.75 4.18
CA GLY A 295 -9.15 5.05 4.76
C GLY A 295 -8.08 6.06 4.39
N ASN A 296 -8.42 7.34 4.38
CA ASN A 296 -7.47 8.42 4.07
C ASN A 296 -7.00 9.20 5.32
N THR A 297 -7.45 8.79 6.51
CA THR A 297 -7.01 9.33 7.81
C THR A 297 -5.87 8.53 8.44
N GLY A 298 -5.50 7.39 7.83
CA GLY A 298 -4.60 6.38 8.41
C GLY A 298 -5.32 5.34 9.28
N ILE A 299 -6.63 5.48 9.47
CA ILE A 299 -7.49 4.55 10.20
C ILE A 299 -8.36 3.78 9.18
N PRO A 300 -8.24 2.43 9.07
CA PRO A 300 -9.14 1.62 8.26
C PRO A 300 -10.62 1.88 8.56
N GLY A 301 -11.42 2.10 7.52
CA GLY A 301 -12.85 2.40 7.64
C GLY A 301 -13.16 3.87 7.83
N GLU A 302 -12.16 4.73 8.03
CA GLU A 302 -12.37 6.15 8.26
C GLU A 302 -11.89 7.01 7.08
N TRP A 303 -12.78 7.88 6.63
CA TRP A 303 -12.53 8.76 5.49
C TRP A 303 -12.92 10.19 5.83
N MET A 304 -12.00 11.13 5.63
CA MET A 304 -12.27 12.54 5.85
C MET A 304 -12.20 13.33 4.53
N PHE A 305 -13.13 14.26 4.36
CA PHE A 305 -13.24 15.10 3.17
C PHE A 305 -13.51 16.54 3.57
N LYS A 306 -12.94 17.49 2.82
CA LYS A 306 -13.27 18.92 2.92
C LYS A 306 -14.13 19.32 1.73
N PHE A 307 -15.25 19.98 2.00
CA PHE A 307 -16.14 20.49 0.95
C PHE A 307 -15.62 21.83 0.44
N GLY A 308 -14.72 21.78 -0.55
CA GLY A 308 -14.24 22.96 -1.25
C GLY A 308 -15.31 23.57 -2.17
N ASP A 309 -15.06 24.79 -2.62
CA ASP A 309 -16.02 25.55 -3.44
C ASP A 309 -16.25 24.95 -4.82
N LYS A 310 -15.22 24.35 -5.42
CA LYS A 310 -15.26 23.78 -6.79
C LYS A 310 -15.20 22.25 -6.81
N LYS A 311 -14.64 21.63 -5.77
CA LYS A 311 -14.48 20.19 -5.67
C LYS A 311 -14.45 19.78 -4.21
N VAL A 312 -14.76 18.52 -3.96
CA VAL A 312 -14.43 17.88 -2.69
C VAL A 312 -12.93 17.59 -2.67
N GLU A 313 -12.28 18.02 -1.59
CA GLU A 313 -10.86 17.82 -1.34
C GLU A 313 -10.68 16.60 -0.43
N ARG A 314 -9.92 15.61 -0.89
CA ARG A 314 -9.67 14.38 -0.14
C ARG A 314 -8.43 14.53 0.73
N CYS A 315 -7.38 15.10 0.17
CA CYS A 315 -6.06 15.18 0.76
C CYS A 315 -5.62 16.64 0.94
N LYS A 316 -4.85 16.90 2.00
CA LYS A 316 -4.24 18.22 2.22
C LYS A 316 -3.19 18.55 1.15
N SER A 317 -2.78 19.81 1.11
CA SER A 317 -1.76 20.26 0.18
C SER A 317 -0.47 19.46 0.29
N GLY A 318 0.05 18.99 -0.85
CA GLY A 318 1.31 18.25 -0.91
C GLY A 318 1.18 16.72 -0.96
N ILE A 319 -0.02 16.16 -0.82
CA ILE A 319 -0.30 14.73 -0.88
C ILE A 319 -1.56 14.42 -1.71
N LYS A 320 -1.65 13.21 -2.25
CA LYS A 320 -2.69 12.69 -3.14
C LYS A 320 -2.85 11.17 -2.96
N GLY A 321 -3.70 10.59 -3.80
CA GLY A 321 -4.03 9.16 -3.77
C GLY A 321 -5.37 8.91 -3.07
N ASP A 322 -5.85 7.67 -3.12
CA ASP A 322 -7.10 7.29 -2.44
C ASP A 322 -6.95 7.33 -0.92
N THR A 323 -5.77 6.98 -0.43
CA THR A 323 -5.43 6.93 1.00
C THR A 323 -4.57 8.10 1.47
N CYS A 324 -4.36 9.12 0.62
CA CYS A 324 -3.51 10.29 0.92
C CYS A 324 -2.07 9.95 1.36
N ASP A 325 -1.52 8.86 0.84
CA ASP A 325 -0.20 8.32 1.15
C ASP A 325 0.84 8.56 0.04
N GLU A 326 0.41 9.09 -1.11
CA GLU A 326 1.30 9.49 -2.20
C GLU A 326 1.58 10.99 -2.13
N GLU A 327 2.85 11.40 -2.13
CA GLU A 327 3.17 12.83 -2.25
C GLU A 327 2.89 13.36 -3.67
N CYS A 328 2.76 14.68 -3.79
CA CYS A 328 2.73 15.33 -5.08
C CYS A 328 3.96 14.95 -5.91
N SER A 329 3.73 14.58 -7.16
CA SER A 329 4.83 14.33 -8.09
C SER A 329 5.55 15.65 -8.39
N PRO A 330 6.84 15.64 -8.77
CA PRO A 330 7.55 16.87 -9.13
C PRO A 330 6.75 17.67 -10.18
N GLY A 331 6.49 18.94 -9.89
CA GLY A 331 5.64 19.79 -10.72
C GLY A 331 4.17 19.86 -10.29
N GLU A 332 3.67 18.99 -9.41
CA GLU A 332 2.31 19.05 -8.87
C GLU A 332 2.29 19.71 -7.49
N TRP A 333 1.20 20.39 -7.14
CA TRP A 333 1.04 21.02 -5.83
C TRP A 333 -0.42 21.25 -5.41
N GLY A 334 -0.61 21.69 -4.17
CA GLY A 334 -1.92 22.04 -3.61
C GLY A 334 -2.74 20.82 -3.15
N PRO A 335 -4.02 21.02 -2.77
CA PRO A 335 -4.89 19.95 -2.28
C PRO A 335 -5.12 18.88 -3.36
N ASP A 336 -4.97 17.62 -2.98
CA ASP A 336 -4.93 16.45 -3.87
C ASP A 336 -3.86 16.51 -4.97
N CYS A 337 -2.88 17.43 -4.86
CA CYS A 337 -1.90 17.71 -5.92
C CYS A 337 -2.54 18.07 -7.26
N ALA A 338 -3.71 18.70 -7.22
CA ALA A 338 -4.51 18.98 -8.42
C ALA A 338 -3.99 20.17 -9.25
N LEU A 339 -2.98 20.90 -8.76
CA LEU A 339 -2.40 22.05 -9.44
C LEU A 339 -1.01 21.69 -9.98
N CYS A 340 -0.57 22.36 -11.05
CA CYS A 340 0.76 22.17 -11.63
C CYS A 340 1.58 23.46 -11.60
N CYS A 341 2.91 23.34 -11.57
CA CYS A 341 3.89 24.42 -11.59
C CYS A 341 4.99 24.13 -12.63
N HIS A 342 5.69 25.16 -13.11
CA HIS A 342 6.72 24.98 -14.15
C HIS A 342 7.95 25.90 -14.00
N CYS A 343 8.85 25.45 -13.13
CA CYS A 343 10.04 26.16 -12.65
C CYS A 343 11.27 26.07 -13.58
N ALA A 344 12.21 27.01 -13.48
CA ALA A 344 13.37 27.12 -14.38
C ALA A 344 14.40 26.01 -14.22
N SER A 345 14.64 25.64 -12.97
CA SER A 345 15.46 24.51 -12.59
C SER A 345 14.86 23.85 -11.35
N GLY A 346 14.90 22.52 -11.30
CA GLY A 346 14.29 21.77 -10.21
C GLY A 346 12.77 21.66 -10.30
N THR A 347 12.10 21.66 -9.15
CA THR A 347 10.65 21.47 -8.97
C THR A 347 10.09 22.59 -8.10
N CYS A 348 8.75 22.71 -8.01
CA CYS A 348 8.14 23.50 -6.95
C CYS A 348 7.89 22.68 -5.68
N SER A 349 7.64 23.41 -4.59
CA SER A 349 7.04 22.87 -3.38
C SER A 349 5.67 22.26 -3.68
N GLY A 350 5.46 20.99 -3.35
CA GLY A 350 4.15 20.36 -3.47
C GLY A 350 3.06 20.98 -2.58
N VAL A 351 3.45 21.75 -1.55
CA VAL A 351 2.50 22.42 -0.65
C VAL A 351 2.12 23.80 -1.17
N THR A 352 3.12 24.61 -1.56
CA THR A 352 2.93 26.04 -1.89
C THR A 352 2.97 26.36 -3.38
N GLY A 353 3.46 25.44 -4.23
CA GLY A 353 3.65 25.68 -5.66
C GLY A 353 4.85 26.57 -6.01
N GLU A 354 5.63 27.02 -5.03
CA GLU A 354 6.78 27.90 -5.22
C GLU A 354 7.99 27.16 -5.81
N CYS A 355 8.60 27.74 -6.85
CA CYS A 355 9.81 27.24 -7.47
C CYS A 355 11.04 27.35 -6.56
N THR A 356 11.84 26.28 -6.46
CA THR A 356 13.04 26.23 -5.58
C THR A 356 14.10 27.27 -5.89
N ASP A 357 14.15 27.76 -7.13
CA ASP A 357 15.07 28.79 -7.61
C ASP A 357 14.41 30.17 -7.78
N GLY A 358 13.11 30.29 -7.47
CA GLY A 358 12.32 31.50 -7.67
C GLY A 358 12.19 31.94 -9.13
N LYS A 359 12.38 31.04 -10.11
CA LYS A 359 12.35 31.37 -11.55
C LYS A 359 11.46 30.39 -12.32
N CYS A 360 10.87 30.86 -13.42
CA CYS A 360 10.06 30.04 -14.32
C CYS A 360 10.89 29.40 -15.43
N ALA A 361 10.51 28.19 -15.86
CA ALA A 361 11.11 27.56 -17.04
C ALA A 361 10.99 28.46 -18.26
N ASN A 362 11.94 28.32 -19.18
CA ASN A 362 11.94 29.14 -20.39
C ASN A 362 10.58 29.05 -21.10
N CYS A 363 10.08 30.22 -21.49
CA CYS A 363 8.72 30.52 -21.94
C CYS A 363 7.61 30.35 -20.90
N TRP A 364 7.76 29.50 -19.88
CA TRP A 364 6.90 29.58 -18.70
C TRP A 364 7.05 30.95 -18.02
N THR A 365 5.93 31.62 -17.77
CA THR A 365 5.86 32.87 -17.00
C THR A 365 4.77 32.76 -15.92
N GLY A 366 4.77 33.64 -14.93
CA GLY A 366 3.76 33.68 -13.86
C GLY A 366 4.25 33.16 -12.50
N LEU A 367 5.36 33.71 -11.98
CA LEU A 367 5.80 33.43 -10.60
C LEU A 367 4.68 33.71 -9.58
N PRO A 368 4.64 32.94 -8.46
CA PRO A 368 5.62 31.93 -8.05
C PRO A 368 5.45 30.54 -8.68
N THR A 369 4.37 30.28 -9.45
CA THR A 369 3.98 28.93 -9.91
C THR A 369 4.35 28.62 -11.37
N CYS A 370 4.56 29.66 -12.19
CA CYS A 370 5.12 29.57 -13.55
C CYS A 370 4.32 28.68 -14.50
N GLN A 371 3.37 29.22 -15.29
CA GLN A 371 2.39 28.46 -16.10
C GLN A 371 2.42 28.63 -17.66
N GLN A 372 3.54 28.98 -18.36
CA GLN A 372 3.58 29.14 -19.86
C GLN A 372 4.72 28.57 -20.84
N ILE A 373 5.26 27.34 -20.79
CA ILE A 373 6.10 26.46 -21.70
C ILE A 373 7.03 26.89 -22.87
N ILE A 374 8.30 26.39 -22.88
CA ILE A 374 9.09 25.81 -24.02
C ILE A 374 10.12 24.74 -23.51
N ILE A 375 10.46 23.76 -24.37
CA ILE A 375 10.89 22.36 -24.07
C ILE A 375 12.26 22.01 -24.70
N SER A 376 13.13 21.24 -24.01
CA SER A 376 14.16 20.32 -24.57
C SER A 376 14.95 19.58 -23.46
N TYR A 377 15.45 18.33 -23.69
CA TYR A 377 16.23 17.52 -22.71
C TYR A 377 17.07 16.38 -23.34
N LEU A 378 18.14 15.93 -22.62
CA LEU A 378 19.03 14.76 -22.91
C LEU A 378 19.74 14.16 -21.65
N LEU A 379 19.97 12.82 -21.69
CA LEU A 379 21.17 11.97 -21.36
C LEU A 379 21.83 11.73 -19.96
N TYR A 380 22.50 10.54 -19.87
CA TYR A 380 23.76 10.11 -19.17
C TYR A 380 23.76 9.24 -17.87
N MET A 381 24.73 8.30 -17.74
CA MET A 381 25.01 7.35 -16.60
C MET A 381 26.42 6.68 -16.62
N LYS A 382 27.06 6.34 -15.46
CA LYS A 382 28.06 5.22 -15.13
C LYS A 382 28.87 5.49 -13.80
N PRO A 383 29.92 4.73 -13.31
CA PRO A 383 30.43 3.32 -13.43
C PRO A 383 30.94 2.68 -12.07
N MET A 384 31.76 1.61 -12.13
CA MET A 384 32.15 0.70 -11.04
C MET A 384 33.66 0.34 -11.02
N PHE A 385 34.33 0.33 -9.85
CA PHE A 385 35.74 -0.07 -9.65
C PHE A 385 35.94 -0.69 -8.25
N TYR A 386 37.13 -1.30 -8.00
CA TYR A 386 37.68 -1.78 -6.70
C TYR A 386 37.65 -3.30 -6.44
N ALA A 387 38.66 -4.03 -6.94
CA ALA A 387 38.92 -5.44 -6.57
C ALA A 387 40.30 -5.73 -5.95
N ASN A 388 41.33 -4.89 -6.14
CA ASN A 388 42.71 -5.25 -5.73
C ASN A 388 43.06 -5.01 -4.24
N LYS A 389 42.15 -4.50 -3.41
CA LYS A 389 42.48 -4.00 -2.05
C LYS A 389 42.41 -5.04 -0.92
N PHE A 390 41.93 -6.26 -1.19
CA PHE A 390 41.50 -7.20 -0.12
C PHE A 390 42.35 -8.46 0.05
N VAL A 391 43.46 -8.60 -0.67
CA VAL A 391 44.32 -9.78 -0.53
C VAL A 391 45.23 -9.59 0.70
N LYS A 392 45.05 -10.41 1.75
CA LYS A 392 45.85 -10.52 3.00
C LYS A 392 45.44 -9.66 4.22
N LYS A 393 44.26 -9.03 4.24
CA LYS A 393 43.75 -8.33 5.44
C LYS A 393 42.48 -8.98 5.98
N SER A 394 42.27 -8.92 7.29
CA SER A 394 40.97 -9.27 7.89
C SER A 394 39.89 -8.40 7.23
N GLN A 395 38.86 -9.05 6.69
CA GLN A 395 37.77 -8.37 5.99
C GLN A 395 36.68 -7.88 6.96
N ILE A 396 36.69 -8.34 8.21
CA ILE A 396 35.72 -7.95 9.26
C ILE A 396 35.57 -6.43 9.38
N PRO A 397 36.63 -5.63 9.58
CA PRO A 397 36.48 -4.18 9.70
C PRO A 397 35.92 -3.54 8.43
N TYR A 398 36.25 -4.08 7.25
CA TYR A 398 35.71 -3.57 5.99
C TYR A 398 34.22 -3.87 5.83
N TYR A 399 33.77 -5.05 6.23
CA TYR A 399 32.35 -5.39 6.28
C TYR A 399 31.60 -4.54 7.30
N ALA A 400 32.18 -4.31 8.48
CA ALA A 400 31.61 -3.42 9.48
C ALA A 400 31.44 -2.01 8.93
N VAL A 401 32.49 -1.44 8.31
CA VAL A 401 32.43 -0.12 7.67
C VAL A 401 31.41 -0.11 6.55
N LEU A 402 31.39 -1.12 5.66
CA LEU A 402 30.42 -1.21 4.57
C LEU A 402 28.97 -1.24 5.10
N HIS A 403 28.68 -2.05 6.11
CA HIS A 403 27.34 -2.14 6.69
C HIS A 403 26.94 -0.87 7.43
N ILE A 404 27.86 -0.26 8.18
CA ILE A 404 27.62 1.03 8.84
C ILE A 404 27.38 2.12 7.78
N SER A 405 28.17 2.16 6.71
CA SER A 405 27.98 3.13 5.61
C SER A 405 26.66 2.91 4.87
N ILE A 406 26.28 1.66 4.57
CA ILE A 406 24.98 1.35 3.95
C ILE A 406 23.83 1.69 4.89
N LEU A 407 23.96 1.43 6.20
CA LEU A 407 22.95 1.79 7.19
C LEU A 407 22.82 3.30 7.30
N LEU A 408 23.93 4.04 7.42
CA LEU A 408 23.92 5.50 7.50
C LEU A 408 23.38 6.13 6.21
N TRP A 409 23.78 5.63 5.04
CA TRP A 409 23.28 6.11 3.75
C TRP A 409 21.81 5.74 3.52
N GLY A 410 21.41 4.52 3.90
CA GLY A 410 20.03 4.07 3.85
C GLY A 410 19.14 4.91 4.77
N SER A 411 19.54 5.09 6.02
CA SER A 411 18.86 5.96 6.98
C SER A 411 18.84 7.41 6.51
N PHE A 412 19.93 7.93 5.92
CA PHE A 412 19.99 9.27 5.37
C PHE A 412 19.05 9.42 4.17
N THR A 413 19.04 8.49 3.22
CA THR A 413 18.16 8.55 2.05
C THR A 413 16.69 8.38 2.44
N THR A 414 16.38 7.52 3.41
CA THR A 414 15.03 7.39 4.00
C THR A 414 14.65 8.62 4.82
N ALA A 415 15.58 9.22 5.55
CA ALA A 415 15.33 10.46 6.28
C ALA A 415 15.17 11.65 5.33
N MET A 416 15.91 11.71 4.23
CA MET A 416 15.72 12.71 3.17
C MET A 416 14.39 12.48 2.45
N PHE A 417 14.03 11.23 2.20
CA PHE A 417 12.70 10.87 1.71
C PHE A 417 11.61 11.40 2.66
N TYR A 418 11.72 11.14 3.96
CA TYR A 418 10.71 11.52 4.95
C TYR A 418 10.72 13.02 5.31
N ARG A 419 11.90 13.64 5.37
CA ARG A 419 12.11 15.03 5.85
C ARG A 419 12.14 16.05 4.73
N SER A 420 12.79 15.73 3.60
CA SER A 420 12.96 16.66 2.47
C SER A 420 12.12 16.30 1.25
N ARG A 421 11.31 15.22 1.30
CA ARG A 421 10.41 14.80 0.20
C ARG A 421 11.11 14.58 -1.14
N ASN A 422 12.42 14.31 -1.09
CA ASN A 422 13.23 14.13 -2.29
C ASN A 422 13.43 12.63 -2.53
N PHE A 423 12.68 12.08 -3.48
CA PHE A 423 12.80 10.67 -3.87
C PHE A 423 14.03 10.39 -4.73
N VAL A 424 14.64 11.43 -5.33
CA VAL A 424 15.74 11.27 -6.29
C VAL A 424 16.94 10.56 -5.68
N PRO A 425 17.44 10.92 -4.47
CA PRO A 425 18.50 10.18 -3.81
C PRO A 425 18.16 8.70 -3.59
N HIS A 426 16.92 8.39 -3.20
CA HIS A 426 16.48 7.02 -2.98
C HIS A 426 16.46 6.22 -4.30
N TYR A 427 15.85 6.77 -5.36
CA TYR A 427 15.80 6.12 -6.67
C TYR A 427 17.19 5.97 -7.30
N LEU A 428 18.02 7.01 -7.27
CA LEU A 428 19.39 6.95 -7.75
C LEU A 428 20.22 5.95 -6.96
N THR A 429 19.99 5.80 -5.65
CA THR A 429 20.66 4.77 -4.84
C THR A 429 20.31 3.38 -5.33
N HIS A 430 19.02 3.07 -5.56
CA HIS A 430 18.60 1.77 -6.07
C HIS A 430 19.12 1.49 -7.49
N ILE A 431 19.08 2.47 -8.38
CA ILE A 431 19.61 2.36 -9.75
C ILE A 431 21.13 2.12 -9.71
N THR A 432 21.85 2.91 -8.93
CA THR A 432 23.31 2.81 -8.79
C THR A 432 23.72 1.47 -8.20
N LEU A 433 23.01 1.00 -7.15
CA LEU A 433 23.27 -0.29 -6.53
C LEU A 433 23.02 -1.45 -7.50
N PHE A 434 21.94 -1.42 -8.28
CA PHE A 434 21.66 -2.46 -9.28
C PHE A 434 22.75 -2.50 -10.37
N ILE A 435 23.12 -1.34 -10.93
CA ILE A 435 24.16 -1.26 -11.96
C ILE A 435 25.53 -1.72 -11.41
N ALA A 436 25.85 -1.32 -10.18
CA ALA A 436 27.07 -1.75 -9.52
C ALA A 436 27.07 -3.26 -9.26
N LEU A 437 26.00 -3.83 -8.72
CA LEU A 437 25.92 -5.27 -8.48
C LEU A 437 26.01 -6.07 -9.79
N PHE A 438 25.30 -5.63 -10.83
CA PHE A 438 25.31 -6.29 -12.13
C PHE A 438 26.70 -6.26 -12.77
N THR A 439 27.37 -5.12 -12.68
CA THR A 439 28.72 -4.97 -13.22
C THR A 439 29.72 -5.81 -12.40
N VAL A 440 29.58 -5.94 -11.07
CA VAL A 440 30.40 -6.84 -10.24
C VAL A 440 30.15 -8.29 -10.64
N ALA A 441 28.88 -8.67 -10.84
CA ALA A 441 28.51 -10.01 -11.28
C ALA A 441 29.13 -10.34 -12.65
N LEU A 442 29.05 -9.43 -13.62
CA LEU A 442 29.65 -9.62 -14.93
C LEU A 442 31.18 -9.77 -14.85
N MET A 443 31.85 -8.87 -14.13
CA MET A 443 33.31 -8.94 -13.96
C MET A 443 33.75 -10.21 -13.23
N GLY A 444 33.02 -10.62 -12.18
CA GLY A 444 33.29 -11.84 -11.44
C GLY A 444 33.13 -13.08 -12.31
N ALA A 445 32.07 -13.15 -13.12
CA ALA A 445 31.84 -14.26 -14.05
C ALA A 445 32.97 -14.37 -15.09
N ILE A 446 33.39 -13.24 -15.68
CA ILE A 446 34.53 -13.19 -16.63
C ILE A 446 35.82 -13.63 -15.93
N LYS A 447 36.09 -13.15 -14.71
CA LYS A 447 37.31 -13.49 -13.97
C LYS A 447 37.38 -14.97 -13.61
N ILE A 448 36.24 -15.59 -13.25
CA ILE A 448 36.17 -17.02 -12.98
C ILE A 448 36.34 -17.83 -14.27
N LYS A 449 35.70 -17.42 -15.37
CA LYS A 449 35.83 -18.07 -16.69
C LYS A 449 37.28 -18.08 -17.19
N THR A 450 38.02 -17.00 -16.95
CA THR A 450 39.41 -16.79 -17.41
C THR A 450 40.49 -17.30 -16.44
N TYR A 451 40.11 -17.85 -15.27
CA TYR A 451 41.06 -18.23 -14.22
C TYR A 451 42.01 -19.39 -14.59
N LYS A 452 43.27 -19.12 -14.99
CA LYS A 452 44.26 -20.16 -15.33
C LYS A 452 45.43 -20.18 -14.32
N PRO A 453 45.43 -21.09 -13.32
CA PRO A 453 46.59 -21.28 -12.46
C PRO A 453 47.72 -22.00 -13.23
N LEU A 454 48.97 -21.68 -12.90
CA LEU A 454 50.16 -22.32 -13.42
C LEU A 454 50.43 -23.64 -12.65
N GLY A 455 50.88 -24.69 -13.33
CA GLY A 455 51.36 -25.93 -12.69
C GLY A 455 50.29 -26.91 -12.19
N VAL A 456 49.03 -26.82 -12.66
CA VAL A 456 47.93 -27.72 -12.25
C VAL A 456 47.33 -28.42 -13.47
N ASP A 457 46.88 -29.68 -13.31
CA ASP A 457 46.18 -30.45 -14.35
C ASP A 457 45.02 -29.65 -14.98
N ALA A 458 45.05 -29.54 -16.32
CA ALA A 458 44.06 -28.82 -17.11
C ALA A 458 42.63 -29.32 -16.87
N ILE A 459 42.45 -30.64 -16.67
CA ILE A 459 41.12 -31.24 -16.46
C ILE A 459 40.58 -30.84 -15.09
N GLN A 460 41.39 -30.96 -14.03
CA GLN A 460 40.98 -30.55 -12.67
C GLN A 460 40.66 -29.06 -12.59
N VAL A 461 41.47 -28.22 -13.23
CA VAL A 461 41.24 -26.77 -13.32
C VAL A 461 39.93 -26.46 -14.05
N ALA A 462 39.65 -27.11 -15.17
CA ALA A 462 38.41 -26.91 -15.93
C ALA A 462 37.16 -27.26 -15.08
N LYS A 463 37.17 -28.40 -14.39
CA LYS A 463 36.09 -28.80 -13.47
C LYS A 463 35.89 -27.79 -12.33
N LEU A 464 36.99 -27.30 -11.74
CA LEU A 464 36.94 -26.31 -10.66
C LEU A 464 36.39 -24.96 -11.14
N ARG A 465 36.81 -24.49 -12.32
CA ARG A 465 36.28 -23.26 -12.95
C ARG A 465 34.78 -23.37 -13.17
N GLN A 466 34.34 -24.46 -13.80
CA GLN A 466 32.93 -24.71 -14.09
C GLN A 466 32.10 -24.69 -12.80
N LYS A 467 32.55 -25.40 -11.76
CA LYS A 467 31.87 -25.44 -10.45
C LYS A 467 31.77 -24.06 -9.80
N ARG A 468 32.87 -23.30 -9.78
CA ARG A 468 32.90 -21.94 -9.21
C ARG A 468 32.03 -20.97 -10.02
N LEU A 469 32.04 -21.08 -11.34
CA LEU A 469 31.27 -20.23 -12.24
C LEU A 469 29.77 -20.46 -12.04
N TYR A 470 29.31 -21.72 -12.03
CA TYR A 470 27.90 -22.01 -11.76
C TYR A 470 27.47 -21.52 -10.38
N SER A 471 28.26 -21.78 -9.34
CA SER A 471 27.95 -21.33 -7.99
C SER A 471 27.85 -19.80 -7.94
N PHE A 472 28.77 -19.10 -8.58
CA PHE A 472 28.79 -17.64 -8.62
C PHE A 472 27.60 -17.08 -9.42
N VAL A 473 27.33 -17.60 -10.62
CA VAL A 473 26.23 -17.15 -11.49
C VAL A 473 24.88 -17.39 -10.84
N ILE A 474 24.63 -18.58 -10.30
CA ILE A 474 23.37 -18.88 -9.59
C ILE A 474 23.17 -17.89 -8.44
N TYR A 475 24.23 -17.60 -7.67
CA TYR A 475 24.09 -16.69 -6.55
C TYR A 475 23.84 -15.24 -6.99
N THR A 476 24.69 -14.70 -7.88
CA THR A 476 24.65 -13.27 -8.24
C THR A 476 23.48 -12.94 -9.16
N TYR A 477 23.25 -13.72 -10.22
CA TYR A 477 22.18 -13.42 -11.16
C TYR A 477 20.81 -13.65 -10.54
N SER A 478 20.63 -14.63 -9.65
CA SER A 478 19.35 -14.78 -8.95
C SER A 478 19.08 -13.62 -8.00
N THR A 479 20.11 -13.04 -7.36
CA THR A 479 19.92 -11.80 -6.58
C THR A 479 19.55 -10.60 -7.45
N GLU A 480 20.09 -10.49 -8.67
CA GLU A 480 19.69 -9.45 -9.64
C GLU A 480 18.24 -9.63 -10.11
N VAL A 481 17.78 -10.85 -10.32
CA VAL A 481 16.40 -11.12 -10.74
C VAL A 481 15.40 -10.67 -9.68
N ILE A 482 15.72 -10.84 -8.39
CA ILE A 482 14.86 -10.39 -7.27
C ILE A 482 14.78 -8.85 -7.22
N THR A 483 15.88 -8.15 -7.55
CA THR A 483 15.94 -6.68 -7.50
C THR A 483 15.47 -6.00 -8.78
N LEU A 484 15.39 -6.74 -9.89
CA LEU A 484 15.01 -6.24 -11.21
C LEU A 484 13.66 -5.47 -11.22
N PRO A 485 12.57 -5.91 -10.57
CA PRO A 485 11.33 -5.14 -10.54
C PRO A 485 11.51 -3.75 -9.92
N MET A 486 12.28 -3.66 -8.83
CA MET A 486 12.59 -2.38 -8.19
C MET A 486 13.44 -1.50 -9.10
N PHE A 487 14.42 -2.07 -9.80
CA PHE A 487 15.24 -1.34 -10.78
C PHE A 487 14.40 -0.79 -11.93
N VAL A 488 13.53 -1.61 -12.53
CA VAL A 488 12.64 -1.16 -13.62
C VAL A 488 11.72 -0.04 -13.13
N HIS A 489 11.21 -0.14 -11.89
CA HIS A 489 10.38 0.90 -11.29
C HIS A 489 11.13 2.21 -11.10
N THR A 490 12.32 2.15 -10.49
CA THR A 490 13.12 3.36 -10.23
C THR A 490 13.62 3.98 -11.52
N CYS A 491 14.06 3.21 -12.52
CA CYS A 491 14.40 3.73 -13.85
C CYS A 491 13.21 4.43 -14.50
N THR A 492 12.03 3.80 -14.49
CA THR A 492 10.81 4.39 -15.06
C THR A 492 10.47 5.70 -14.35
N ARG A 493 10.54 5.73 -13.02
CA ARG A 493 10.27 6.93 -12.22
C ARG A 493 11.32 8.02 -12.47
N THR A 494 12.60 7.70 -12.44
CA THR A 494 13.69 8.65 -12.69
C THR A 494 13.63 9.23 -14.09
N ILE A 495 13.43 8.40 -15.13
CA ILE A 495 13.26 8.87 -16.52
C ILE A 495 12.03 9.77 -16.60
N CYS A 496 10.90 9.40 -15.98
CA CYS A 496 9.71 10.25 -16.01
C CYS A 496 9.87 11.56 -15.26
N ILE A 497 10.65 11.60 -14.16
CA ILE A 497 11.00 12.84 -13.46
C ILE A 497 11.83 13.76 -14.35
N PHE A 498 12.79 13.22 -15.11
CA PHE A 498 13.66 14.03 -16.00
C PHE A 498 13.00 14.42 -17.33
N VAL A 499 12.17 13.56 -17.92
CA VAL A 499 11.54 13.77 -19.23
C VAL A 499 10.18 14.49 -19.12
N GLY A 500 9.53 14.45 -17.96
CA GLY A 500 8.19 15.02 -17.76
C GLY A 500 7.08 14.21 -18.44
N CYS A 501 6.98 12.92 -18.12
CA CYS A 501 5.93 12.04 -18.66
C CYS A 501 4.51 12.60 -18.38
N LYS A 502 3.81 13.11 -19.41
CA LYS A 502 2.42 13.62 -19.32
C LYS A 502 1.35 12.55 -19.12
N TYR A 503 1.58 11.34 -19.63
CA TYR A 503 0.63 10.23 -19.60
C TYR A 503 1.18 9.11 -18.72
N GLY A 504 0.49 8.85 -17.62
CA GLY A 504 0.90 7.90 -16.62
C GLY A 504 1.04 6.49 -17.17
N ILE A 505 2.29 6.00 -17.24
CA ILE A 505 2.57 4.59 -16.96
C ILE A 505 1.86 4.17 -15.64
N ALA A 506 1.57 5.17 -14.79
CA ALA A 506 0.71 5.17 -13.62
C ALA A 506 -0.70 4.53 -13.73
N ALA A 507 -1.28 4.41 -14.92
CA ALA A 507 -2.61 3.80 -15.12
C ALA A 507 -2.58 2.46 -15.89
N SER A 508 -1.39 1.96 -16.23
CA SER A 508 -1.27 0.72 -17.01
C SER A 508 -1.26 -0.52 -16.12
N ASN A 509 -1.79 -1.64 -16.63
CA ASN A 509 -1.61 -2.98 -16.03
C ASN A 509 -0.13 -3.28 -15.70
N PHE A 510 0.81 -2.66 -16.42
CA PHE A 510 2.24 -2.78 -16.16
C PHE A 510 2.65 -2.23 -14.79
N LYS A 511 2.11 -1.08 -14.33
CA LYS A 511 2.42 -0.56 -12.97
C LYS A 511 1.90 -1.51 -11.90
N GLN A 512 0.67 -2.01 -12.03
CA GLN A 512 0.11 -2.95 -11.08
C GLN A 512 0.90 -4.26 -11.04
N MET A 513 1.30 -4.77 -12.21
CA MET A 513 2.18 -5.93 -12.32
C MET A 513 3.53 -5.67 -11.64
N LEU A 514 4.13 -4.50 -11.86
CA LEU A 514 5.42 -4.12 -11.28
C LEU A 514 5.35 -3.98 -9.76
N PHE A 515 4.31 -3.33 -9.22
CA PHE A 515 4.10 -3.24 -7.79
C PHE A 515 3.83 -4.59 -7.15
N THR A 516 3.05 -5.44 -7.81
CA THR A 516 2.81 -6.81 -7.33
C THR A 516 4.12 -7.61 -7.32
N ALA A 517 4.94 -7.48 -8.36
CA ALA A 517 6.25 -8.12 -8.43
C ALA A 517 7.23 -7.59 -7.37
N ILE A 518 7.28 -6.28 -7.13
CA ILE A 518 8.10 -5.67 -6.06
C ILE A 518 7.65 -6.17 -4.70
N TYR A 519 6.35 -6.11 -4.43
CA TYR A 519 5.78 -6.56 -3.17
C TYR A 519 6.10 -8.04 -2.93
N PHE A 520 5.84 -8.90 -3.92
CA PHE A 520 6.17 -10.32 -3.85
C PHE A 520 7.67 -10.56 -3.63
N SER A 521 8.54 -9.88 -4.38
CA SER A 521 9.99 -10.03 -4.28
C SER A 521 10.51 -9.57 -2.92
N PHE A 522 9.92 -8.51 -2.35
CA PHE A 522 10.27 -8.01 -1.03
C PHE A 522 9.84 -9.00 0.07
N GLN A 523 8.60 -9.46 0.04
CA GLN A 523 8.05 -10.39 1.03
C GLN A 523 8.77 -11.75 0.99
N MET A 524 9.03 -12.29 -0.21
CA MET A 524 9.67 -13.60 -0.39
C MET A 524 11.20 -13.56 -0.39
N ARG A 525 11.81 -12.39 -0.20
CA ARG A 525 13.26 -12.17 -0.36
C ARG A 525 14.12 -13.16 0.44
N ILE A 526 13.75 -13.39 1.71
CA ILE A 526 14.50 -14.26 2.62
C ILE A 526 14.45 -15.71 2.13
N ILE A 527 13.27 -16.17 1.72
CA ILE A 527 13.05 -17.52 1.21
C ILE A 527 13.87 -17.73 -0.07
N PHE A 528 13.82 -16.77 -1.00
CA PHE A 528 14.63 -16.85 -2.22
C PHE A 528 16.13 -16.89 -1.92
N ILE A 529 16.63 -15.98 -1.07
CA ILE A 529 18.05 -15.94 -0.70
C ILE A 529 18.49 -17.26 -0.05
N ALA A 530 17.67 -17.84 0.82
CA ALA A 530 17.96 -19.12 1.45
C ALA A 530 18.05 -20.26 0.42
N LEU A 531 17.07 -20.37 -0.48
CA LEU A 531 17.06 -21.37 -1.55
C LEU A 531 18.28 -21.21 -2.48
N ILE A 532 18.57 -19.98 -2.90
CA ILE A 532 19.73 -19.66 -3.74
C ILE A 532 21.03 -20.02 -3.01
N THR A 533 21.16 -19.70 -1.72
CA THR A 533 22.34 -20.03 -0.91
C THR A 533 22.56 -21.55 -0.86
N ILE A 534 21.51 -22.32 -0.62
CA ILE A 534 21.58 -23.79 -0.58
C ILE A 534 21.93 -24.37 -1.95
N LEU A 535 21.34 -23.86 -3.03
CA LEU A 535 21.58 -24.35 -4.39
C LEU A 535 23.00 -24.01 -4.88
N ALA A 536 23.41 -22.75 -4.71
CA ALA A 536 24.66 -22.21 -5.20
C ALA A 536 25.87 -22.70 -4.39
N LEU A 537 25.76 -22.74 -3.06
CA LEU A 537 26.92 -22.96 -2.19
C LEU A 537 26.98 -24.40 -1.70
N GLU A 538 27.98 -25.14 -2.21
CA GLU A 538 28.19 -26.56 -1.89
C GLU A 538 28.22 -26.89 -0.38
N PRO A 539 28.86 -26.11 0.51
CA PRO A 539 28.84 -26.42 1.95
C PRO A 539 27.43 -26.45 2.52
N PHE A 540 26.59 -25.47 2.15
CA PHE A 540 25.19 -25.39 2.56
C PHE A 540 24.34 -26.49 1.93
N ARG A 541 24.57 -26.79 0.65
CA ARG A 541 23.93 -27.90 -0.05
C ARG A 541 24.18 -29.24 0.63
N ARG A 542 25.45 -29.54 0.93
CA ARG A 542 25.84 -30.79 1.61
C ARG A 542 25.30 -30.86 3.02
N ALA A 543 25.34 -29.76 3.76
CA ALA A 543 24.76 -29.67 5.10
C ALA A 543 23.25 -29.95 5.08
N THR A 544 22.54 -29.39 4.11
CA THR A 544 21.10 -29.61 3.88
C THR A 544 20.81 -31.08 3.56
N PHE A 545 21.50 -31.66 2.57
CA PHE A 545 21.33 -33.07 2.23
C PHE A 545 21.67 -34.01 3.39
N SER A 546 22.71 -33.73 4.17
CA SER A 546 23.09 -34.53 5.33
C SER A 546 21.99 -34.52 6.41
N LEU A 547 21.29 -33.39 6.58
CA LEU A 547 20.17 -33.29 7.51
C LEU A 547 18.99 -34.17 7.06
N PHE A 548 18.59 -34.07 5.78
CA PHE A 548 17.42 -34.80 5.26
C PHE A 548 17.68 -36.30 5.05
N THR A 549 18.90 -36.69 4.67
CA THR A 549 19.24 -38.10 4.40
C THR A 549 19.70 -38.85 5.65
N ARG A 550 19.88 -38.17 6.80
CA ARG A 550 20.57 -38.66 8.01
C ARG A 550 21.96 -39.29 7.75
N LYS A 551 22.51 -39.19 6.54
CA LYS A 551 23.86 -39.66 6.22
C LYS A 551 24.87 -38.62 6.70
N LYS A 552 25.72 -38.99 7.67
CA LYS A 552 26.96 -38.26 7.96
C LYS A 552 27.87 -38.40 6.73
N TRP A 553 28.02 -37.34 5.96
CA TRP A 553 29.13 -37.25 5.02
C TRP A 553 30.40 -37.05 5.83
N ILE A 554 31.12 -38.14 6.12
CA ILE A 554 32.49 -38.08 6.62
C ILE A 554 33.29 -37.40 5.51
N ALA A 555 33.83 -36.22 5.81
CA ALA A 555 34.68 -35.50 4.88
C ALA A 555 36.00 -36.26 4.71
N GLU A 556 36.05 -37.25 3.82
CA GLU A 556 37.26 -37.47 3.02
C GLU A 556 37.38 -36.29 2.03
N VAL A 557 37.64 -35.11 2.57
CA VAL A 557 38.54 -34.21 1.85
C VAL A 557 39.90 -34.77 2.19
N LYS A 558 40.34 -35.79 1.42
CA LYS A 558 41.77 -36.08 1.31
C LYS A 558 42.39 -34.72 1.08
N SER A 559 43.18 -34.27 2.07
CA SER A 559 44.07 -33.16 1.84
C SER A 559 44.73 -33.46 0.51
N ILE A 560 44.62 -32.53 -0.44
CA ILE A 560 45.60 -32.48 -1.51
C ILE A 560 46.89 -32.36 -0.72
N GLN A 561 47.59 -33.48 -0.54
CA GLN A 561 48.92 -33.50 0.04
C GLN A 561 49.65 -32.44 -0.76
N THR A 562 50.07 -31.41 -0.06
CA THR A 562 51.12 -30.52 -0.51
C THR A 562 52.25 -31.42 -0.98
N LEU A 563 52.31 -31.68 -2.28
CA LEU A 563 53.55 -31.99 -2.94
C LEU A 563 54.46 -30.83 -2.56
N LYS A 564 55.44 -31.16 -1.72
CA LYS A 564 56.52 -30.26 -1.32
C LYS A 564 57.19 -29.67 -2.54
#